data_AF-A0A916DZK3-F1
#
_entry.id   AF-A0A916DZK3-F1
#
_cell.length_a   1.000
_cell.length_b   1.000
_cell.length_c   1.000
_cell.angle_alpha   90.00
_cell.angle_beta   90.00
_cell.angle_gamma   90.00
#
_symmetry.space_group_name_H-M   'P 1'
#
loop_
_entity.id
_entity.type
_entity.pdbx_description
1 polymer ?
#
loop_
_entity_poly.entity_id
_entity_poly.type
_entity_poly.pdbx_seq_one_letter_code
_entity_poly.pdbx_strand_id
1 'polypeptide(L)'
;MQYNNLSGNRKFLAKLPSLSEIMSYGQKHKKIQILSCNLSYVDVCISEGIVIDEGACLLLPDEFNVYIYADTTADGNCLYNAVSYFFIHKNSLSTQLRLFTILELMAYADEYLE
;
A
#
# COMPACT_ATOMS: atom_id res chain seq x y z
N MET A 1 9.21 -15.95 6.01
CA MET A 1 10.33 -15.36 5.23
C MET A 1 9.89 -13.98 4.73
N GLN A 2 10.22 -12.87 5.40
CA GLN A 2 9.75 -11.54 4.93
C GLN A 2 10.77 -10.39 5.13
N TYR A 3 11.81 -10.56 5.95
CA TYR A 3 12.80 -9.49 6.22
C TYR A 3 13.95 -9.37 5.21
N ASN A 4 14.09 -10.30 4.26
CA ASN A 4 15.23 -10.31 3.33
C ASN A 4 15.08 -9.38 2.11
N ASN A 5 13.89 -8.84 1.83
CA ASN A 5 13.67 -8.02 0.62
C ASN A 5 14.02 -6.53 0.83
N LEU A 6 13.72 -5.94 1.98
CA LEU A 6 13.97 -4.51 2.24
C LEU A 6 15.47 -4.16 2.24
N SER A 7 16.30 -5.01 2.85
CA SER A 7 17.76 -4.80 2.86
C SER A 7 18.38 -5.02 1.48
N GLY A 8 17.83 -5.95 0.69
CA GLY A 8 18.22 -6.20 -0.71
C GLY A 8 17.92 -5.00 -1.60
N ASN A 9 16.67 -4.50 -1.58
CA ASN A 9 16.25 -3.34 -2.36
C ASN A 9 17.08 -2.11 -2.04
N ARG A 10 17.35 -1.87 -0.74
CA ARG A 10 18.18 -0.74 -0.30
C ARG A 10 19.60 -0.82 -0.85
N LYS A 11 20.23 -2.00 -0.79
CA LYS A 11 21.58 -2.23 -1.33
C LYS A 11 21.63 -2.10 -2.85
N PHE A 12 20.57 -2.50 -3.55
CA PHE A 12 20.47 -2.36 -5.00
C PHE A 12 20.36 -0.88 -5.39
N LEU A 13 19.42 -0.15 -4.79
CA LEU A 13 19.18 1.27 -5.08
C LEU A 13 20.37 2.17 -4.71
N ALA A 14 21.13 1.84 -3.65
CA ALA A 14 22.32 2.58 -3.26
C ALA A 14 23.44 2.58 -4.32
N LYS A 15 23.36 1.70 -5.33
CA LYS A 15 24.32 1.65 -6.45
C LYS A 15 23.98 2.61 -7.59
N LEU A 16 22.87 3.36 -7.48
CA LEU A 16 22.35 4.24 -8.54
C LEU A 16 22.19 3.48 -9.88
N PRO A 17 21.40 2.39 -9.90
CA PRO A 17 21.21 1.57 -11.09
C PRO A 17 20.57 2.36 -12.24
N SER A 18 20.89 1.99 -13.47
CA SER A 18 20.20 2.48 -14.67
C SER A 18 18.74 2.02 -14.71
N LEU A 19 17.92 2.67 -15.54
CA LEU A 19 16.50 2.35 -15.68
C LEU A 19 16.27 0.88 -16.09
N SER A 20 17.06 0.36 -17.03
CA SER A 20 16.97 -1.04 -17.45
C SER A 20 17.32 -2.03 -16.33
N GLU A 21 18.28 -1.69 -15.47
CA GLU A 21 18.62 -2.48 -14.30
C GLU A 21 17.51 -2.44 -13.25
N ILE A 22 16.89 -1.28 -13.03
CA ILE A 22 15.73 -1.11 -12.15
C ILE A 22 14.58 -2.01 -12.60
N MET A 23 14.25 -1.97 -13.89
CA MET A 23 13.21 -2.81 -14.49
C MET A 23 13.51 -4.29 -14.35
N SER A 24 14.72 -4.71 -14.72
CA SER A 24 15.14 -6.11 -14.57
C SER A 24 15.07 -6.58 -13.11
N TYR A 25 15.41 -5.71 -12.15
CA TYR A 25 15.30 -6.01 -10.73
C TYR A 25 13.85 -6.19 -10.30
N GLY A 26 12.97 -5.23 -10.59
CA GLY A 26 11.54 -5.29 -10.25
C GLY A 26 10.86 -6.54 -10.82
N GLN A 27 11.16 -6.89 -12.07
CA GLN A 27 10.60 -8.08 -12.75
C GLN A 27 10.91 -9.40 -12.01
N LYS A 28 12.05 -9.51 -11.32
CA LYS A 28 12.39 -10.71 -10.51
C LYS A 28 11.43 -10.91 -9.34
N HIS A 29 10.76 -9.85 -8.90
CA HIS A 29 9.89 -9.87 -7.73
C HIS A 29 8.40 -9.99 -8.06
N LYS A 30 8.00 -9.99 -9.36
CA LYS A 30 6.59 -10.11 -9.78
C LYS A 30 5.83 -11.31 -9.23
N LYS A 31 6.53 -12.42 -8.95
CA LYS A 31 5.93 -13.67 -8.45
C LYS A 31 6.04 -13.83 -6.93
N ILE A 32 6.58 -12.86 -6.21
CA ILE A 32 6.74 -12.95 -4.77
C ILE A 32 5.43 -12.56 -4.10
N GLN A 33 4.89 -13.44 -3.26
CA GLN A 33 3.78 -13.11 -2.39
C GLN A 33 4.27 -12.19 -1.26
N ILE A 34 4.03 -10.88 -1.40
CA ILE A 34 4.45 -9.86 -0.43
C ILE A 34 3.41 -9.72 0.68
N LEU A 35 2.13 -9.77 0.32
CA LEU A 35 1.02 -9.73 1.26
C LEU A 35 0.69 -11.14 1.74
N SER A 36 0.64 -11.32 3.06
CA SER A 36 0.30 -12.60 3.69
C SER A 36 -1.20 -12.89 3.68
N CYS A 37 -2.03 -11.92 3.32
CA CYS A 37 -3.47 -12.07 3.19
C CYS A 37 -3.84 -12.38 1.73
N ASN A 38 -4.80 -13.29 1.54
CA ASN A 38 -5.40 -13.51 0.24
C ASN A 38 -6.32 -12.32 -0.08
N LEU A 39 -5.88 -11.44 -0.99
CA LEU A 39 -6.68 -10.32 -1.47
C LEU A 39 -7.68 -10.70 -2.57
N SER A 40 -7.81 -11.98 -2.93
CA SER A 40 -8.80 -12.43 -3.94
C SER A 40 -10.25 -12.18 -3.50
N TYR A 41 -10.47 -11.85 -2.23
CA TYR A 41 -11.76 -11.55 -1.64
C TYR A 41 -11.62 -10.32 -0.75
N VAL A 42 -11.91 -9.14 -1.32
CA VAL A 42 -12.10 -7.92 -0.52
C VAL A 42 -13.53 -7.99 -0.01
N ASP A 43 -13.71 -8.55 1.19
CA ASP A 43 -14.99 -8.47 1.87
C ASP A 43 -15.14 -7.05 2.39
N VAL A 44 -15.89 -6.20 1.67
CA VAL A 44 -16.28 -4.88 2.18
C VAL A 44 -17.43 -5.11 3.18
N CYS A 45 -17.16 -5.88 4.23
CA CYS A 45 -18.07 -6.01 5.35
C CYS A 45 -17.81 -4.84 6.28
N ILE A 46 -18.84 -4.01 6.49
CA ILE A 46 -18.83 -2.98 7.53
C ILE A 46 -18.70 -3.72 8.87
N SER A 47 -17.48 -3.82 9.38
CA SER A 47 -17.20 -4.39 10.70
C SER A 47 -17.85 -3.52 11.76
N GLU A 48 -18.49 -4.14 12.77
CA GLU A 48 -19.05 -3.45 13.94
C GLU A 48 -17.99 -2.68 14.76
N GLY A 49 -16.69 -2.82 14.44
CA GLY A 49 -15.58 -2.16 15.11
C GLY A 49 -14.94 -1.00 14.35
N ILE A 50 -15.59 -0.43 13.33
CA ILE A 50 -15.04 0.75 12.63
C ILE A 50 -15.10 1.97 13.57
N VAL A 51 -13.93 2.56 13.84
CA VAL A 51 -13.84 3.86 14.52
C VAL A 51 -14.10 4.94 13.49
N ILE A 52 -15.07 5.81 13.76
CA ILE A 52 -15.47 6.87 12.85
C ILE A 52 -14.63 8.13 13.10
N ASP A 53 -14.13 8.74 12.03
CA ASP A 53 -13.55 10.07 12.05
C ASP A 53 -14.68 11.12 12.09
N GLU A 54 -15.09 11.50 13.30
CA GLU A 54 -16.12 12.51 13.52
C GLU A 54 -15.75 13.88 12.95
N GLY A 55 -14.45 14.20 12.84
CA GLY A 55 -13.98 15.44 12.25
C GLY A 55 -14.26 15.48 10.75
N ALA A 56 -13.96 14.39 10.05
CA ALA A 56 -14.27 14.25 8.63
C ALA A 56 -15.79 14.31 8.38
N CYS A 57 -16.61 13.70 9.24
CA CYS A 57 -18.08 13.80 9.16
C CYS A 57 -18.60 15.24 9.19
N LEU A 58 -17.96 16.13 9.95
CA LEU A 58 -18.40 17.52 10.12
C LEU A 58 -17.87 18.45 9.02
N LEU A 59 -16.72 18.13 8.43
CA LEU A 59 -16.00 19.00 7.51
C LEU A 59 -16.31 18.71 6.04
N LEU A 60 -16.72 17.48 5.71
CA LEU A 60 -16.95 17.08 4.33
C LEU A 60 -18.36 17.49 3.85
N PRO A 61 -18.51 17.87 2.57
CA PRO A 61 -19.82 18.23 2.01
C PRO A 61 -20.83 17.07 2.08
N ASP A 62 -22.12 17.40 2.07
CA ASP A 62 -23.21 16.42 2.22
C ASP A 62 -23.21 15.31 1.17
N GLU A 63 -22.63 15.56 -0.01
CA GLU A 63 -22.48 14.54 -1.07
C GLU A 63 -21.61 13.35 -0.64
N PHE A 64 -20.81 13.50 0.43
CA PHE A 64 -19.98 12.45 0.99
C PHE A 64 -20.62 11.69 2.15
N ASN A 65 -21.81 12.10 2.63
CA ASN A 65 -22.49 11.45 3.78
C ASN A 65 -22.86 9.98 3.55
N VAL A 66 -22.78 9.49 2.31
CA VAL A 66 -22.97 8.06 1.96
C VAL A 66 -21.74 7.21 2.24
N TYR A 67 -20.58 7.83 2.49
CA TYR A 67 -19.33 7.14 2.81
C TYR A 67 -19.15 6.98 4.32
N ILE A 68 -18.38 5.95 4.69
CA ILE A 68 -17.94 5.74 6.05
C ILE A 68 -16.55 6.36 6.21
N TYR A 69 -16.46 7.34 7.10
CA TYR A 69 -15.20 7.99 7.44
C TYR A 69 -14.49 7.18 8.51
N ALA A 70 -13.66 6.22 8.10
CA ALA A 70 -12.90 5.41 9.04
C ALA A 70 -11.65 6.16 9.52
N ASP A 71 -11.45 6.22 10.83
CA ASP A 71 -10.23 6.76 11.43
C ASP A 71 -9.05 5.81 11.17
N THR A 72 -7.92 6.39 10.80
CA THR A 72 -6.66 5.66 10.62
C THR A 72 -5.53 6.42 11.28
N THR A 73 -4.48 5.72 11.72
CA THR A 73 -3.34 6.37 12.38
C THR A 73 -2.80 7.54 11.56
N ALA A 74 -2.85 8.72 12.17
CA ALA A 74 -2.35 9.98 11.63
C ALA A 74 -0.81 10.02 11.70
N ASP A 75 -0.15 9.33 10.77
CA ASP A 75 1.29 9.37 10.58
C ASP A 75 1.66 9.65 9.11
N GLY A 76 2.96 9.68 8.80
CA GLY A 76 3.44 9.84 7.42
C GLY A 76 3.10 8.69 6.46
N ASN A 77 2.31 7.70 6.88
CA ASN A 77 1.85 6.57 6.07
C ASN A 77 0.33 6.58 5.83
N CYS A 78 -0.38 7.68 6.12
CA CYS A 78 -1.85 7.77 6.06
C CYS A 78 -2.48 7.14 4.80
N LEU A 79 -1.93 7.38 3.60
CA LEU A 79 -2.40 6.75 2.36
C LEU A 79 -2.35 5.21 2.44
N TYR A 80 -1.23 4.65 2.87
CA TYR A 80 -1.07 3.20 2.98
C TYR A 80 -1.84 2.62 4.17
N ASN A 81 -2.04 3.40 5.23
CA ASN A 81 -2.91 3.02 6.35
C ASN A 81 -4.36 2.90 5.88
N ALA A 82 -4.86 3.86 5.09
CA ALA A 82 -6.19 3.83 4.50
C ALA A 82 -6.37 2.64 3.54
N VAL A 83 -5.40 2.38 2.65
CA VAL A 83 -5.43 1.22 1.74
C VAL A 83 -5.39 -0.10 2.52
N SER A 84 -4.56 -0.19 3.56
CA SER A 84 -4.53 -1.36 4.45
C SER A 84 -5.89 -1.55 5.13
N TYR A 85 -6.50 -0.47 5.60
CA TYR A 85 -7.81 -0.50 6.24
C TYR A 85 -8.91 -0.93 5.27
N PHE A 86 -8.86 -0.47 4.03
CA PHE A 86 -9.77 -0.89 2.96
C PHE A 86 -9.70 -2.40 2.69
N PHE A 87 -8.51 -3.00 2.69
CA PHE A 87 -8.35 -4.42 2.39
C PHE A 87 -8.65 -5.37 3.55
N ILE A 88 -8.30 -4.99 4.79
CA ILE A 88 -8.33 -5.90 5.93
C ILE A 88 -8.87 -5.30 7.23
N HIS A 89 -9.47 -4.10 7.17
CA HIS A 89 -9.98 -3.35 8.34
C HIS A 89 -8.95 -3.12 9.45
N LYS A 90 -7.68 -3.05 9.07
CA LYS A 90 -6.53 -2.77 9.95
C LYS A 90 -5.51 -1.95 9.18
N ASN A 91 -4.80 -1.06 9.85
CA ASN A 91 -3.72 -0.25 9.27
C ASN A 91 -2.33 -0.90 9.37
N SER A 92 -2.26 -2.24 9.43
CA SER A 92 -1.03 -2.97 9.72
C SER A 92 -0.16 -3.33 8.50
N LEU A 93 -0.60 -3.02 7.27
CA LEU A 93 0.10 -3.40 6.03
C LEU A 93 0.89 -2.26 5.38
N SER A 94 1.03 -1.10 6.03
CA SER A 94 1.59 0.09 5.40
C SER A 94 2.99 -0.12 4.82
N THR A 95 3.87 -0.84 5.53
CA THR A 95 5.22 -1.16 5.04
C THR A 95 5.21 -2.13 3.87
N GLN A 96 4.34 -3.14 3.90
CA GLN A 96 4.21 -4.14 2.84
C GLN A 96 3.63 -3.52 1.57
N LEU A 97 2.62 -2.66 1.70
CA LEU A 97 2.03 -1.92 0.59
C LEU A 97 3.05 -0.96 -0.05
N ARG A 98 3.84 -0.24 0.76
CA ARG A 98 4.95 0.60 0.26
C ARG A 98 5.97 -0.21 -0.54
N LEU A 99 6.36 -1.38 -0.03
CA LEU A 99 7.28 -2.26 -0.73
C LEU A 99 6.70 -2.77 -2.04
N PHE A 100 5.41 -3.14 -2.04
CA PHE A 100 4.68 -3.56 -3.23
C PHE A 100 4.67 -2.45 -4.29
N THR A 101 4.30 -1.22 -3.92
CA THR A 101 4.33 -0.05 -4.81
C THR A 101 5.71 0.19 -5.41
N ILE A 102 6.78 0.12 -4.62
CA ILE A 102 8.15 0.29 -5.15
C ILE A 102 8.46 -0.79 -6.18
N LEU A 103 8.14 -2.05 -5.89
CA LEU A 103 8.45 -3.15 -6.80
C LEU A 103 7.60 -3.12 -8.08
N GLU A 104 6.35 -2.70 -7.99
CA GLU A 104 5.48 -2.41 -9.13
C GLU A 104 6.09 -1.33 -10.02
N LEU A 105 6.41 -0.16 -9.42
CA LEU A 105 7.04 0.96 -10.13
C LEU A 105 8.37 0.57 -10.76
N MET A 106 9.17 -0.26 -10.08
CA MET A 106 10.40 -0.78 -10.67
C MET A 106 10.08 -1.66 -11.88
N ALA A 107 9.14 -2.59 -11.76
CA ALA A 107 8.87 -3.58 -12.79
C ALA A 107 8.26 -2.98 -14.06
N TYR A 108 7.47 -1.92 -13.94
CA TYR A 108 6.74 -1.26 -15.02
C TYR A 108 7.18 0.22 -15.18
N ALA A 109 8.44 0.52 -14.87
CA ALA A 109 8.95 1.89 -14.84
C ALA A 109 8.79 2.63 -16.17
N ASP A 110 8.83 1.90 -17.29
CA ASP A 110 8.56 2.41 -18.62
C ASP A 110 7.13 2.95 -18.75
N GLU A 111 6.12 2.19 -18.33
CA GLU A 111 4.70 2.57 -18.41
C GLU A 111 4.36 3.84 -17.59
N TYR A 112 5.10 4.12 -16.52
CA TYR A 112 4.89 5.29 -15.65
C TYR A 112 5.71 6.53 -16.05
N LEU A 113 6.68 6.39 -16.96
CA LEU A 113 7.55 7.49 -17.41
C LEU A 113 7.16 8.05 -18.79
N GLU A 114 6.17 7.44 -19.43
CA GLU A 114 5.48 7.98 -20.62
C GLU A 114 4.57 9.17 -20.27
#